data_AF-A0A6L7A563-F1
#
_entry.id   AF-A0A6L7A563-F1
#
_cell.length_a   1.000
_cell.length_b   1.000
_cell.length_c   1.000
_cell.angle_alpha   90.00
_cell.angle_beta   90.00
_cell.angle_gamma   90.00
#
_symmetry.space_group_name_H-M   'P 1'
#
loop_
_entity.id
_entity.type
_entity.pdbx_description
1 polymer ?
#
loop_
_entity_poly.entity_id
_entity_poly.type
_entity_poly.pdbx_seq_one_letter_code
_entity_poly.pdbx_strand_id
1 'polypeptide(L)'
;MGDIKTPVKYATADLRAMLADVEETMTENFIKTEIPKEFQAAYTRRLGEGKDDTIEGKILSIAEYFMGLNQLELINRAPGFFKYQPHNVAAHSWKVAQIAQFLADVEEQNGATINWQSVYEKALNHDYTCTLRTQESHGLSWL
;
A
#
# COMPACT_ATOMS: atom_id res chain seq x y z
N MET A 1 -12.16 15.67 -1.16
CA MET A 1 -11.86 15.14 -2.51
C MET A 1 -10.54 14.41 -2.36
N GLY A 2 -10.46 13.14 -1.98
CA GLY A 2 -11.27 12.00 -2.40
C GLY A 2 -10.26 11.05 -3.03
N ASP A 3 -9.52 10.35 -2.16
CA ASP A 3 -8.41 9.43 -2.46
C ASP A 3 -8.68 8.65 -3.76
N ILE A 4 -8.04 9.06 -4.86
CA ILE A 4 -8.17 8.35 -6.14
C ILE A 4 -7.49 7.01 -5.93
N LYS A 5 -8.28 5.93 -6.00
CA LYS A 5 -7.82 4.55 -5.81
C LYS A 5 -6.52 4.33 -6.58
N THR A 6 -5.48 3.95 -5.84
CA THR A 6 -4.13 3.57 -6.27
C THR A 6 -4.03 2.75 -7.59
N PRO A 7 -4.96 1.84 -7.96
CA PRO A 7 -4.89 1.13 -9.25
C PRO A 7 -4.87 2.04 -10.49
N VAL A 8 -5.58 3.16 -10.42
CA VAL A 8 -5.75 4.05 -11.59
C VAL A 8 -4.48 4.84 -11.88
N LYS A 9 -3.68 5.11 -10.83
CA LYS A 9 -2.43 5.88 -10.92
C LYS A 9 -1.31 5.15 -11.68
N TYR A 10 -1.43 3.84 -11.89
CA TYR A 10 -0.36 3.01 -12.45
C TYR A 10 -0.78 2.12 -13.64
N ALA A 11 -2.02 2.24 -14.15
CA ALA A 11 -2.53 1.34 -15.20
C ALA A 11 -1.86 1.55 -16.58
N THR A 12 -1.55 2.80 -16.96
CA THR A 12 -0.80 3.16 -18.16
C THR A 12 0.01 4.43 -17.93
N ALA A 13 1.11 4.63 -18.67
CA ALA A 13 1.92 5.84 -18.58
C ALA A 13 1.09 7.12 -18.86
N ASP A 14 0.17 7.04 -19.83
CA ASP A 14 -0.71 8.14 -20.20
C ASP A 14 -1.72 8.50 -19.09
N LEU A 15 -2.31 7.49 -18.42
CA LEU A 15 -3.26 7.72 -17.33
C LEU A 15 -2.59 8.29 -16.08
N ARG A 16 -1.35 7.85 -15.81
CA ARG A 16 -0.52 8.42 -14.76
C ARG A 16 -0.21 9.90 -15.02
N ALA A 17 0.13 10.25 -16.26
CA ALA A 17 0.38 11.64 -16.64
C ALA A 17 -0.88 12.50 -16.51
N MET A 18 -2.04 12.01 -16.97
CA MET A 18 -3.32 12.72 -16.83
C MET A 18 -3.73 12.90 -15.35
N LEU A 19 -3.50 11.91 -14.50
CA LEU A 19 -3.80 12.02 -13.07
C LEU A 19 -2.85 12.98 -12.35
N ALA A 20 -1.55 12.96 -12.69
CA ALA A 20 -0.59 13.90 -12.15
C ALA A 20 -0.97 15.34 -12.51
N ASP A 21 -1.38 15.59 -13.75
CA ASP A 21 -1.83 16.91 -14.23
C ASP A 21 -3.11 17.39 -13.50
N VAL A 22 -4.05 16.48 -13.22
CA VAL A 22 -5.24 16.77 -12.41
C VAL A 22 -4.87 17.08 -10.96
N GLU A 23 -3.98 16.30 -10.34
CA GLU A 23 -3.54 16.52 -8.95
C GLU A 23 -2.78 17.85 -8.81
N GLU A 24 -1.92 18.18 -9.77
CA GLU A 24 -1.24 19.47 -9.84
C GLU A 24 -2.23 20.62 -9.98
N THR A 25 -3.18 20.53 -10.92
CA THR A 25 -4.22 21.53 -11.14
C THR A 25 -5.12 21.72 -9.91
N MET A 26 -5.49 20.64 -9.22
CA MET A 26 -6.30 20.71 -8.00
C MET A 26 -5.54 21.38 -6.85
N THR A 27 -4.25 21.07 -6.69
CA THR A 27 -3.39 21.65 -5.66
C THR A 27 -3.19 23.14 -5.91
N GLU A 28 -2.93 23.53 -7.16
CA GLU A 28 -2.84 24.94 -7.55
C GLU A 28 -4.13 25.71 -7.30
N ASN A 29 -5.28 25.14 -7.70
CA ASN A 29 -6.58 25.77 -7.49
C ASN A 29 -6.90 25.95 -6.01
N PHE A 30 -6.59 24.95 -5.19
CA PHE A 30 -6.74 25.02 -3.74
C PHE A 30 -5.89 26.15 -3.14
N ILE A 31 -4.61 26.23 -3.51
CA ILE A 31 -3.71 27.28 -3.02
C ILE A 31 -4.20 28.68 -3.44
N LYS A 32 -4.60 28.84 -4.71
CA LYS A 32 -5.05 30.13 -5.25
C LYS A 32 -6.37 30.59 -4.64
N THR A 33 -7.26 29.66 -4.26
CA THR A 33 -8.61 29.95 -3.77
C THR A 33 -8.68 30.07 -2.25
N GLU A 34 -8.01 29.16 -1.52
CA GLU A 34 -8.17 29.02 -0.07
C GLU A 34 -7.04 29.67 0.74
N ILE A 35 -5.87 29.92 0.14
CA ILE A 35 -4.70 30.45 0.85
C ILE A 35 -4.49 31.94 0.51
N PRO A 36 -4.35 32.84 1.52
CA PRO A 36 -4.04 34.24 1.29
C PRO A 36 -2.74 34.44 0.47
N LYS A 37 -2.72 35.45 -0.41
CA LYS A 37 -1.67 35.67 -1.42
C LYS A 37 -0.25 35.69 -0.86
N GLU A 38 -0.08 36.26 0.32
CA GLU A 38 1.19 36.35 1.03
C GLU A 38 1.77 34.99 1.44
N PHE A 39 0.93 33.95 1.57
CA PHE A 39 1.34 32.60 1.95
C PHE A 39 1.35 31.61 0.79
N GLN A 40 0.77 31.95 -0.37
CA GLN A 40 0.64 31.04 -1.51
C GLN A 40 2.00 30.45 -1.93
N ALA A 41 3.05 31.26 -2.06
CA ALA A 41 4.38 30.78 -2.43
C ALA A 41 4.97 29.75 -1.45
N ALA A 42 4.72 29.93 -0.14
CA ALA A 42 5.17 28.99 0.88
C ALA A 42 4.38 27.67 0.83
N TYR A 43 3.08 27.73 0.52
CA TYR A 43 2.22 26.56 0.43
C TYR A 43 2.38 25.80 -0.89
N THR A 44 2.66 26.46 -2.01
CA THR A 44 3.04 25.79 -3.27
C THR A 44 4.27 24.91 -3.08
N ARG A 45 5.29 25.40 -2.36
CA ARG A 45 6.48 24.60 -2.04
C ARG A 45 6.17 23.42 -1.10
N ARG A 46 5.20 23.58 -0.20
CA ARG A 46 4.88 22.57 0.84
C ARG A 46 3.89 21.50 0.38
N LEU A 47 2.97 21.87 -0.52
CA LEU A 47 1.91 21.01 -1.04
C LEU A 47 2.24 20.43 -2.43
N GLY A 48 3.35 20.84 -3.05
CA GLY A 48 3.86 20.19 -4.27
C GLY A 48 4.33 18.75 -4.02
N GLU A 49 4.42 17.95 -5.08
CA GLU A 49 4.89 16.56 -5.00
C GLU A 49 6.30 16.49 -4.41
N GLY A 50 6.40 16.01 -3.18
CA GLY A 50 7.66 15.86 -2.44
C GLY A 50 8.34 14.51 -2.64
N LYS A 51 7.92 13.69 -3.61
CA LYS A 51 8.54 12.39 -3.91
C LYS A 51 9.70 12.59 -4.89
N ASP A 52 10.80 13.07 -4.37
CA ASP A 52 12.02 13.32 -5.13
C ASP A 52 13.20 12.49 -4.59
N ASP A 53 14.38 12.66 -5.20
CA ASP A 53 15.59 11.93 -4.82
C ASP A 53 16.21 12.40 -3.49
N THR A 54 15.61 13.39 -2.83
CA THR A 54 16.04 13.87 -1.52
C THR A 54 15.77 12.82 -0.43
N ILE A 55 16.37 13.01 0.74
CA ILE A 55 16.14 12.13 1.88
C ILE A 55 14.67 12.22 2.32
N GLU A 56 14.12 13.44 2.32
CA GLU A 56 12.73 13.74 2.64
C GLU A 56 11.76 13.03 1.69
N GLY A 57 12.03 13.02 0.38
CA GLY A 57 11.21 12.32 -0.60
C GLY A 57 11.26 10.80 -0.49
N LYS A 58 12.42 10.24 -0.13
CA LYS A 58 12.55 8.80 0.19
C LYS A 58 11.79 8.42 1.45
N ILE A 59 11.83 9.26 2.49
CA ILE A 59 11.04 9.06 3.72
C ILE A 59 9.54 9.07 3.40
N LEU A 60 9.09 10.03 2.57
CA LEU A 60 7.68 10.13 2.17
C LEU A 60 7.22 8.87 1.42
N SER A 61 8.06 8.33 0.52
CA SER A 61 7.77 7.10 -0.24
C SER A 61 7.60 5.88 0.67
N ILE A 62 8.45 5.75 1.69
CA ILE A 62 8.36 4.67 2.69
C ILE A 62 7.12 4.86 3.59
N ALA A 63 6.81 6.10 3.96
CA ALA A 63 5.62 6.40 4.76
C ALA A 63 4.33 6.00 4.03
N GLU A 64 4.24 6.25 2.73
CA GLU A 64 3.11 5.78 1.91
C GLU A 64 3.00 4.26 1.84
N TYR A 65 4.13 3.55 1.75
CA TYR A 65 4.14 2.09 1.82
C TYR A 65 3.51 1.61 3.14
N PHE A 66 3.92 2.20 4.28
CA PHE A 66 3.34 1.86 5.58
C PHE A 66 1.85 2.18 5.68
N MET A 67 1.41 3.33 5.15
CA MET A 67 -0.02 3.66 5.07
C MET A 67 -0.79 2.66 4.20
N GLY A 68 -0.17 2.18 3.11
CA GLY A 68 -0.72 1.15 2.22
C GLY A 68 -0.96 -0.20 2.90
N LEU A 69 -0.21 -0.54 3.96
CA LEU A 69 -0.41 -1.77 4.73
C LEU A 69 -1.80 -1.83 5.39
N ASN A 70 -2.41 -0.69 5.70
CA ASN A 70 -3.77 -0.64 6.23
C ASN A 70 -4.80 -1.25 5.25
N GLN A 71 -4.51 -1.30 3.95
CA GLN A 71 -5.38 -1.94 2.97
C GLN A 71 -5.49 -3.45 3.20
N LEU A 72 -4.49 -4.09 3.82
CA LEU A 72 -4.54 -5.53 4.15
C LEU A 72 -5.64 -5.85 5.17
N GLU A 73 -6.05 -4.88 5.98
CA GLU A 73 -7.17 -5.04 6.92
C GLU A 73 -8.53 -5.00 6.23
N LEU A 74 -8.59 -4.36 5.05
CA LEU A 74 -9.81 -4.15 4.29
C LEU A 74 -10.09 -5.27 3.28
N ILE A 75 -9.07 -6.06 2.93
CA ILE A 75 -9.22 -7.17 1.97
C ILE A 75 -9.65 -8.43 2.71
N ASN A 76 -10.93 -8.78 2.59
CA ASN A 76 -11.46 -10.05 3.09
C ASN A 76 -11.07 -11.22 2.18
N ARG A 77 -10.58 -12.31 2.77
CA ARG A 77 -10.23 -13.52 2.01
C ARG A 77 -11.47 -14.31 1.60
N ALA A 78 -11.41 -14.94 0.43
CA ALA A 78 -12.48 -15.75 -0.17
C ALA A 78 -13.87 -15.05 -0.07
N PRO A 79 -14.03 -13.91 -0.76
CA PRO A 79 -15.30 -13.21 -0.85
C PRO A 79 -16.35 -14.09 -1.58
N GLY A 80 -17.63 -13.90 -1.26
CA GLY A 80 -18.74 -14.63 -1.89
C GLY A 80 -19.27 -15.85 -1.11
N PHE A 81 -18.58 -16.28 -0.06
CA PHE A 81 -19.09 -17.28 0.89
C PHE A 81 -19.58 -16.60 2.17
N PHE A 82 -20.72 -17.05 2.69
CA PHE A 82 -21.17 -16.65 4.02
C PHE A 82 -20.19 -17.18 5.08
N LYS A 83 -19.70 -16.31 5.96
CA LYS A 83 -18.78 -16.66 7.04
C LYS A 83 -19.27 -16.05 8.34
N TYR A 84 -19.32 -16.86 9.39
CA TYR A 84 -19.59 -16.39 10.75
C TYR A 84 -18.48 -15.48 11.28
N GLN A 85 -17.23 -15.72 10.86
CA GLN A 85 -16.07 -14.89 11.17
C GLN A 85 -15.25 -14.65 9.89
N PRO A 86 -15.38 -13.48 9.24
CA PRO A 86 -14.50 -13.12 8.14
C PRO A 86 -13.06 -12.90 8.65
N HIS A 87 -12.09 -13.20 7.78
CA HIS A 87 -10.68 -12.93 8.05
C HIS A 87 -10.11 -12.09 6.91
N ASN A 88 -9.45 -10.99 7.27
CA ASN A 88 -8.73 -10.15 6.34
C ASN A 88 -7.30 -10.68 6.09
N VAL A 89 -6.62 -10.13 5.09
CA VAL A 89 -5.26 -10.56 4.73
C VAL A 89 -4.26 -10.26 5.84
N ALA A 90 -4.39 -9.14 6.56
CA ALA A 90 -3.52 -8.83 7.70
C ALA A 90 -3.59 -9.91 8.79
N ALA A 91 -4.79 -10.31 9.21
CA ALA A 91 -5.01 -11.36 10.21
C ALA A 91 -4.53 -12.73 9.72
N HIS A 92 -4.63 -13.00 8.42
CA HIS A 92 -4.07 -14.20 7.80
C HIS A 92 -2.54 -14.20 7.87
N SER A 93 -1.88 -13.14 7.42
CA SER A 93 -0.42 -13.02 7.44
C SER A 93 0.15 -13.15 8.85
N TRP A 94 -0.50 -12.55 9.86
CA TRP A 94 -0.12 -12.72 11.25
C TRP A 94 -0.21 -14.18 11.72
N LYS A 95 -1.33 -14.88 11.41
CA LYS A 95 -1.49 -16.31 11.75
C LYS A 95 -0.43 -17.19 11.07
N VAL A 96 -0.11 -16.92 9.81
CA VAL A 96 0.93 -17.65 9.07
C VAL A 96 2.30 -17.43 9.70
N ALA A 97 2.63 -16.22 10.12
CA ALA A 97 3.88 -15.94 10.83
C ALA A 97 3.99 -16.71 12.16
N GLN A 98 2.91 -16.78 12.95
CA GLN A 98 2.90 -17.56 14.19
C GLN A 98 3.06 -19.08 13.94
N ILE A 99 2.42 -19.61 12.88
CA ILE A 99 2.59 -21.02 12.50
C ILE A 99 4.02 -21.29 12.02
N ALA A 100 4.57 -20.41 11.18
CA ALA A 100 5.93 -20.53 10.66
C ALA A 100 6.98 -20.46 11.79
N GLN A 101 6.78 -19.60 12.79
CA GLN A 101 7.60 -19.54 13.98
C GLN A 101 7.59 -20.88 14.73
N PHE A 102 6.41 -21.42 15.03
CA PHE A 102 6.30 -22.70 15.74
C PHE A 102 6.95 -23.85 14.97
N LEU A 103 6.74 -23.91 13.65
CA LEU A 103 7.38 -24.94 12.82
C LEU A 103 8.90 -24.80 12.80
N ALA A 104 9.41 -23.56 12.73
CA ALA A 104 10.84 -23.30 12.82
C ALA A 104 11.42 -23.72 14.18
N ASP A 105 10.71 -23.48 15.30
CA ASP A 105 11.11 -23.97 16.63
C ASP A 105 11.20 -25.51 16.66
N VAL A 106 10.25 -26.21 16.02
CA VAL A 106 10.25 -27.68 15.91
C VAL A 106 11.46 -28.17 15.11
N GLU A 107 11.75 -27.54 13.97
CA GLU A 107 12.91 -27.91 13.15
C GLU A 107 14.24 -27.64 13.88
N GLU A 108 14.34 -26.53 14.61
CA GLU A 108 15.50 -26.19 15.43
C GLU A 108 15.72 -27.24 16.55
N GLN A 109 14.64 -27.68 17.22
CA GLN A 109 14.70 -28.77 18.21
C GLN A 109 15.15 -30.11 17.60
N ASN A 110 14.88 -30.33 16.32
CA ASN A 110 15.35 -31.51 15.58
C ASN A 110 16.78 -31.34 15.02
N GLY A 111 17.48 -30.27 15.39
CA GLY A 111 18.88 -30.02 15.04
C GLY A 111 19.09 -29.30 13.71
N ALA A 112 18.03 -28.75 13.10
CA ALA A 112 18.17 -27.92 11.91
C ALA A 112 18.68 -26.51 12.26
N THR A 113 19.60 -25.98 11.47
CA THR A 113 20.01 -24.56 11.59
C THR A 113 19.00 -23.68 10.89
N ILE A 114 18.27 -22.85 11.65
CA ILE A 114 17.22 -21.99 11.10
C ILE A 114 17.75 -20.58 10.78
N ASN A 115 17.42 -20.11 9.57
CA ASN A 115 17.55 -18.70 9.23
C ASN A 115 16.26 -17.96 9.58
N TRP A 116 16.18 -17.47 10.82
CA TRP A 116 15.03 -16.78 11.38
C TRP A 116 14.60 -15.54 10.58
N GLN A 117 15.57 -14.79 10.05
CA GLN A 117 15.28 -13.65 9.17
C GLN A 117 14.48 -14.10 7.95
N SER A 118 14.92 -15.15 7.27
CA SER A 118 14.23 -15.66 6.07
C SER A 118 12.84 -16.21 6.38
N VAL A 119 12.64 -16.86 7.53
CA VAL A 119 11.34 -17.38 7.96
C VAL A 119 10.34 -16.24 8.11
N TYR A 120 10.68 -15.20 8.87
CA TYR A 120 9.78 -14.06 9.09
C TYR A 120 9.55 -13.23 7.83
N GLU A 121 10.60 -12.96 7.04
CA GLU A 121 10.47 -12.21 5.78
C GLU A 121 9.51 -12.90 4.81
N LYS A 122 9.59 -14.23 4.68
CA LYS A 122 8.69 -14.99 3.82
C LYS A 122 7.28 -15.04 4.39
N ALA A 123 7.13 -15.36 5.66
CA ALA A 123 5.80 -15.56 6.26
C ALA A 123 4.98 -14.26 6.33
N LEU A 124 5.60 -13.13 6.71
CA LEU A 124 4.90 -11.85 6.83
C LEU A 124 4.51 -11.26 5.48
N ASN A 125 5.36 -11.43 4.46
CA ASN A 125 5.19 -10.73 3.18
C ASN A 125 4.55 -11.59 2.07
N HIS A 126 4.31 -12.89 2.26
CA HIS A 126 3.86 -13.80 1.21
C HIS A 126 2.60 -13.33 0.46
N ASP A 127 1.67 -12.68 1.17
CA ASP A 127 0.41 -12.17 0.62
C ASP A 127 0.37 -10.64 0.50
N TYR A 128 1.50 -9.94 0.67
CA TYR A 128 1.54 -8.48 0.47
C TYR A 128 1.04 -8.10 -0.94
N THR A 129 1.36 -8.91 -1.95
CA THR A 129 0.90 -8.69 -3.33
C THR A 129 -0.62 -8.78 -3.51
N CYS A 130 -1.40 -9.23 -2.53
CA CYS A 130 -2.86 -9.13 -2.58
C CYS A 130 -3.35 -7.68 -2.63
N THR A 131 -2.60 -6.71 -2.06
CA THR A 131 -2.90 -5.28 -2.26
C THR A 131 -2.72 -4.85 -3.71
N LEU A 132 -1.83 -5.50 -4.46
CA LEU A 132 -1.59 -5.22 -5.89
C LEU A 132 -2.58 -5.97 -6.79
N ARG A 133 -2.94 -7.22 -6.47
CA ARG A 133 -3.86 -8.02 -7.29
C ARG A 133 -5.32 -7.58 -7.19
N THR A 134 -5.74 -7.06 -6.03
CA THR A 134 -7.06 -6.41 -5.90
C THR A 134 -7.16 -5.12 -6.70
N GLN A 135 -6.02 -4.53 -7.08
CA GLN A 135 -5.97 -3.39 -8.00
C GLN A 135 -6.12 -3.82 -9.47
N GLU A 136 -5.63 -5.00 -9.84
CA GLU A 136 -5.76 -5.55 -11.21
C GLU A 136 -7.09 -6.27 -11.48
N SER A 137 -7.68 -6.93 -10.47
CA SER A 137 -8.87 -7.79 -10.66
C SER A 137 -10.20 -7.05 -10.90
N HIS A 138 -10.20 -5.71 -10.84
CA HIS A 138 -11.33 -4.91 -11.32
C HIS A 138 -11.30 -4.64 -12.83
N GLY A 139 -10.33 -5.22 -13.57
CA GLY A 139 -10.10 -4.95 -14.99
C GLY A 139 -10.53 -6.03 -16.00
N LEU A 140 -11.00 -7.22 -15.61
CA LEU A 140 -11.40 -8.24 -16.59
C LEU A 140 -12.63 -9.04 -16.12
N SER A 141 -13.78 -8.67 -16.70
CA SER A 141 -14.97 -9.51 -16.79
C SER A 141 -14.73 -10.58 -17.86
N TRP A 142 -15.13 -11.80 -17.55
CA TRP A 142 -15.19 -12.96 -18.42
C TRP A 142 -15.79 -12.65 -19.81
N LEU A 143 -14.94 -12.62 -20.83
CA LEU A 143 -15.17 -13.08 -22.20
C LEU A 143 -13.82 -13.52 -22.78
#